data_AF-A0A925XEZ1-F1
#
_entry.id   AF-A0A925XEZ1-F1
#
_cell.length_a   1.000
_cell.length_b   1.000
_cell.length_c   1.000
_cell.angle_alpha   90.00
_cell.angle_beta   90.00
_cell.angle_gamma   90.00
#
_symmetry.space_group_name_H-M   'P 1'
#
loop_
_entity.id
_entity.type
_entity.pdbx_description
1 polymer ?
#
loop_
_entity_poly.entity_id
_entity_poly.type
_entity_poly.pdbx_seq_one_letter_code
_entity_poly.pdbx_strand_id
1 'polypeptide(L)' 'PNFRKPNYFSEHLLSDILLLSLFATTSGAESDEEIVSYRKEKEIFLRVFLKLPNGIPSHDTITRIFRRY' A
#
# COMPACT_ATOMS: atom_id res chain seq x y z
N PRO A 1 7.19 1.64 34.40
CA PRO A 1 7.75 1.75 33.03
C PRO A 1 6.82 1.10 32.00
N ASN A 2 6.27 1.90 31.08
CA ASN A 2 5.43 1.39 30.00
C ASN A 2 6.32 0.67 28.97
N PHE A 3 6.26 -0.66 28.90
CA PHE A 3 6.98 -1.50 27.93
C PHE A 3 6.26 -1.56 26.57
N ARG A 4 5.75 -0.42 26.07
CA ARG A 4 5.30 -0.36 24.68
C ARG A 4 6.56 -0.38 23.81
N LYS A 5 7.01 -1.58 23.45
CA LYS A 5 7.92 -1.76 22.30
C LYS A 5 7.29 -0.98 21.14
N PRO A 6 7.99 -0.03 20.49
CA PRO A 6 7.47 0.52 19.25
C PRO A 6 7.25 -0.67 18.32
N ASN A 7 6.01 -0.86 17.88
CA ASN A 7 5.66 -1.95 16.99
C ASN A 7 6.56 -1.84 15.76
N TYR A 8 7.54 -2.73 15.63
CA TYR A 8 8.23 -2.98 14.36
C TYR A 8 7.36 -3.90 13.49
N PHE A 9 6.04 -3.76 13.61
CA PHE A 9 5.13 -4.30 12.61
C PHE A 9 5.34 -3.42 11.39
N SER A 10 5.44 -4.03 10.22
CA SER A 10 5.54 -3.35 8.94
C SER A 10 4.28 -2.52 8.69
N GLU A 11 4.16 -1.40 9.39
CA GLU A 11 3.08 -0.44 9.28
C GLU A 11 3.38 0.36 8.01
N HIS A 12 3.01 -0.22 6.87
CA HIS A 12 2.73 0.60 5.70
C HIS A 12 1.67 1.60 6.13
N LEU A 13 1.96 2.89 5.93
CA LEU A 13 1.01 3.94 6.28
C LEU A 13 -0.29 3.64 5.54
N LEU A 14 -1.41 3.55 6.25
CA LEU A 14 -2.72 3.33 5.63
C LEU A 14 -2.98 4.41 4.57
N SER A 15 -2.51 5.64 4.82
CA SER A 15 -2.53 6.74 3.86
C SER A 15 -1.77 6.42 2.55
N ASP A 16 -0.61 5.77 2.61
CA ASP A 16 0.13 5.38 1.42
C ASP A 16 -0.63 4.29 0.62
N ILE A 17 -1.26 3.34 1.32
CA ILE A 17 -2.09 2.29 0.69
C ILE A 17 -3.33 2.90 0.00
N LEU A 18 -3.98 3.86 0.66
CA LEU A 18 -5.14 4.57 0.11
C LEU A 18 -4.77 5.42 -1.09
N LEU A 19 -3.64 6.16 -1.05
CA LEU A 19 -3.17 6.91 -2.21
C LEU A 19 -2.79 5.97 -3.36
N LEU A 20 -2.12 4.85 -3.07
CA LEU A 20 -1.80 3.84 -4.07
C LEU A 20 -3.06 3.33 -4.77
N SER A 21 -4.08 2.97 -3.99
CA SER A 21 -5.37 2.53 -4.53
C SER A 21 -6.05 3.63 -5.33
N LEU A 22 -6.00 4.89 -4.87
CA LEU A 22 -6.55 6.03 -5.62
C LEU A 22 -5.83 6.23 -6.96
N PHE A 23 -4.49 6.17 -7.00
CA PHE A 23 -3.73 6.27 -8.24
C PHE A 23 -4.00 5.12 -9.20
N ALA A 24 -4.12 3.91 -8.67
CA ALA A 24 -4.46 2.74 -9.46
C ALA A 24 -5.87 2.86 -10.04
N THR A 25 -6.88 3.19 -9.23
CA THR A 25 -8.28 3.34 -9.68
C THR A 25 -8.47 4.50 -10.65
N THR A 26 -7.80 5.64 -10.43
CA THR A 26 -7.80 6.74 -11.42
C THR A 26 -7.10 6.38 -12.72
N SER A 27 -6.23 5.37 -12.70
CA SER A 27 -5.60 4.79 -13.90
C SER A 27 -6.40 3.63 -14.51
N GLY A 28 -7.58 3.32 -13.96
CA GLY A 28 -8.48 2.28 -14.46
C GLY A 28 -8.41 0.92 -13.76
N ALA A 29 -7.69 0.80 -12.63
CA ALA A 29 -7.68 -0.44 -11.85
C ALA A 29 -9.01 -0.64 -11.08
N GLU A 30 -9.67 -1.77 -11.33
CA GLU A 30 -10.94 -2.15 -10.71
C GLU A 30 -10.76 -3.26 -9.65
N SER A 31 -9.68 -4.05 -9.75
CA SER A 31 -9.39 -5.17 -8.83
C SER A 31 -8.12 -4.98 -8.01
N ASP A 32 -8.00 -5.65 -6.87
CA ASP A 32 -6.79 -5.60 -6.03
C ASP A 32 -5.56 -6.17 -6.75
N GLU A 33 -5.74 -7.14 -7.65
CA GLU A 33 -4.69 -7.64 -8.53
C GLU A 33 -4.16 -6.56 -9.48
N GLU A 34 -5.05 -5.70 -10.01
CA GLU A 34 -4.68 -4.60 -10.90
C GLU A 34 -3.95 -3.49 -10.15
N ILE A 35 -4.37 -3.19 -8.91
CA ILE A 35 -3.63 -2.28 -8.02
C ILE A 35 -2.21 -2.81 -7.75
N VAL A 36 -2.05 -4.14 -7.64
CA VAL A 36 -0.77 -4.80 -7.45
C VAL A 36 0.08 -4.81 -8.72
N SER A 37 -0.51 -4.90 -9.90
CA SER A 37 0.22 -4.69 -11.16
C SER A 37 0.68 -3.24 -11.27
N TYR A 38 -0.24 -2.30 -11.04
CA TYR A 38 0.01 -0.87 -11.09
C TYR A 38 1.16 -0.46 -10.17
N ARG A 39 1.21 -0.97 -8.94
CA ARG A 39 2.30 -0.66 -7.99
C ARG A 39 3.66 -1.09 -8.51
N LYS A 40 3.75 -2.23 -9.22
CA LYS A 40 5.00 -2.74 -9.79
C LYS A 40 5.42 -1.93 -11.00
N GLU A 41 4.48 -1.65 -11.90
CA GLU A 41 4.73 -0.92 -13.13
C GLU A 41 5.06 0.57 -12.88
N LYS A 42 4.49 1.14 -11.82
CA LYS A 42 4.65 2.56 -11.45
C LYS A 42 5.42 2.76 -10.16
N GLU A 43 6.20 1.78 -9.69
CA GLU A 43 6.96 1.88 -8.43
C GLU A 43 7.81 3.15 -8.34
N ILE A 44 8.54 3.48 -9.40
CA ILE A 44 9.41 4.66 -9.46
C ILE A 44 8.59 5.95 -9.32
N PHE A 45 7.44 6.02 -10.01
CA PHE A 45 6.52 7.16 -9.93
C PHE A 45 5.91 7.29 -8.53
N LEU A 46 5.48 6.16 -7.96
CA LEU A 46 4.87 6.10 -6.64
C LEU A 46 5.84 6.52 -5.53
N ARG A 47 7.14 6.24 -5.66
CA ARG A 47 8.17 6.72 -4.72
C ARG A 47 8.32 8.25 -4.68
N VAL A 48 7.82 8.97 -5.68
CA VAL A 48 7.82 10.45 -5.68
C VAL A 48 6.70 11.00 -4.80
N PHE A 49 5.56 10.31 -4.75
CA PHE A 49 4.35 10.77 -4.05
C PHE A 49 4.13 10.10 -2.70
N LEU A 50 4.50 8.84 -2.57
CA LEU A 50 4.36 8.02 -1.37
C LEU A 50 5.65 8.02 -0.59
N LYS A 51 5.56 8.13 0.75
CA LYS A 51 6.74 8.07 1.61
C LYS A 51 7.30 6.66 1.70
N LEU A 52 6.44 5.65 1.68
CA LEU A 52 6.79 4.23 1.72
C LEU A 52 7.94 3.92 2.70
N PRO A 53 7.80 4.27 3.99
CA PRO A 53 8.87 4.09 4.97
C PRO A 53 9.34 2.63 5.07
N ASN A 54 8.46 1.69 4.73
CA ASN A 54 8.70 0.25 4.73
C ASN A 54 8.65 -0.35 3.30
N GLY A 55 8.76 0.47 2.26
CA GLY A 55 8.59 0.04 0.87
C GLY A 55 7.14 -0.16 0.45
N ILE A 56 6.92 -0.72 -0.75
CA ILE A 56 5.57 -0.92 -1.29
C ILE A 56 4.87 -2.07 -0.54
N PRO A 57 3.63 -1.85 -0.04
CA PRO A 57 2.83 -2.89 0.62
C PRO A 57 2.67 -4.13 -0.24
N SER A 58 2.97 -5.31 0.32
CA SER A 58 2.83 -6.60 -0.36
C SER A 58 1.41 -6.87 -0.84
N HIS A 59 1.27 -7.77 -1.82
CA HIS A 59 -0.03 -8.18 -2.35
C HIS A 59 -0.98 -8.61 -1.21
N ASP A 60 -0.49 -9.46 -0.31
CA ASP A 60 -1.25 -9.91 0.85
C ASP A 60 -1.74 -8.76 1.76
N THR A 61 -0.95 -7.68 1.87
CA THR A 61 -1.34 -6.48 2.61
C THR A 61 -2.47 -5.72 1.92
N ILE A 62 -2.42 -5.57 0.60
CA ILE A 62 -3.46 -4.91 -0.19
C ILE A 62 -4.75 -5.74 -0.15
N THR A 63 -4.67 -7.02 -0.50
CA THR A 63 -5.81 -7.94 -0.48
C THR A 63 -6.42 -8.03 0.92
N ARG A 64 -5.65 -7.99 2.01
CA ARG A 64 -6.20 -7.97 3.38
C ARG A 64 -7.00 -6.71 3.71
N ILE A 65 -6.66 -5.57 3.11
CA ILE A 65 -7.37 -4.30 3.33
C ILE A 65 -8.63 -4.22 2.45
N PHE A 66 -8.57 -4.74 1.22
CA PHE A 66 -9.66 -4.65 0.25
C PHE A 66 -10.60 -5.86 0.22
N ARG A 67 -10.18 -7.04 0.68
CA ARG A 67 -11.11 -8.17 0.88
C ARG A 67 -12.05 -7.86 2.03
N ARG A 68 -13.31 -7.62 1.65
CA ARG A 68 -14.46 -7.74 2.55
C ARG A 68 -14.83 -9.23 2.61
N TYR A 69 -15.07 -9.76 3.82
CA TYR A 69 -15.66 -11.09 4.03
C TYR A 69 -17.02 -11.21 3.33
#